data_AF-A0A8S3FWF1-F1
#
_entry.id   AF-A0A8S3FWF1-F1
#
_cell.length_a   1.000
_cell.length_b   1.000
_cell.length_c   1.000
_cell.angle_alpha   90.00
_cell.angle_beta   90.00
_cell.angle_gamma   90.00
#
_symmetry.space_group_name_H-M   'P 1'
#
loop_
_entity.id
_entity.type
_entity.pdbx_description
1 polymer ?
#
loop_
_entity_poly.entity_id
_entity_poly.type
_entity_poly.pdbx_seq_one_letter_code
_entity_poly.pdbx_strand_id
1 'polypeptide(L)'
;MTIDPSKISTSITPFAMIDKHSALPQQQEILFTMHSVFGIVEITQTPSNSRLWEVQLTITDESDLQLSTLTNRIKEEVQGSNGWYRMGKLMLQVGHFDQAEELYNELLKGAFDDRERAHIYHQLGVMNYHQGKYQEAVKFYEKLLEIKRKTLPEDDASLAPTYSSIGQVYDNMGEYSKALECYGKSLKIKEISLPPNHPSLASSYSCIGGV
;
A
#
# COMPACT_ATOMS: atom_id res chain seq x y z
N MET A 1 37.55 21.48 2.96
CA MET A 1 36.20 22.08 3.06
C MET A 1 35.78 21.88 4.51
N THR A 2 35.73 22.95 5.31
CA THR A 2 35.47 22.85 6.75
C THR A 2 34.07 23.39 6.99
N ILE A 3 33.19 22.56 7.56
CA ILE A 3 31.77 22.83 7.75
C ILE A 3 31.55 23.32 9.18
N ASP A 4 30.84 24.45 9.34
CA ASP A 4 30.41 25.00 10.63
C ASP A 4 28.92 24.66 10.84
N PRO A 5 28.59 23.73 11.77
CA PRO A 5 27.23 23.28 12.01
C PRO A 5 26.30 24.34 12.63
N SER A 6 26.83 25.45 13.14
CA SER A 6 26.02 26.47 13.83
C SER A 6 25.21 27.37 12.89
N LYS A 7 25.41 27.27 11.57
CA LYS A 7 24.67 28.03 10.55
C LYS A 7 23.50 27.28 9.90
N ILE A 8 23.17 26.07 10.37
CA ILE A 8 22.07 25.25 9.83
C ILE A 8 20.72 25.67 10.44
N SER A 9 20.41 26.96 10.38
CA SER A 9 19.09 27.48 10.71
C SER A 9 18.56 28.27 9.52
N THR A 10 17.49 27.75 8.90
CA THR A 10 16.50 28.50 8.10
C THR A 10 16.97 29.18 6.81
N SER A 11 17.87 28.56 6.04
CA SER A 11 18.05 28.96 4.63
C SER A 11 18.46 27.76 3.80
N ILE A 12 17.57 27.35 2.90
CA ILE A 12 17.79 26.32 1.88
C ILE A 12 18.92 26.81 0.99
N THR A 13 20.14 26.43 1.36
CA THR A 13 21.31 26.68 0.54
C THR A 13 21.35 25.56 -0.50
N PRO A 14 21.41 25.85 -1.81
CA PRO A 14 21.58 24.80 -2.81
C PRO A 14 22.78 23.93 -2.44
N PHE A 15 22.61 22.60 -2.53
CA PHE A 15 23.61 21.65 -2.04
C PHE A 15 24.96 21.83 -2.74
N ALA A 16 24.92 22.12 -4.06
CA ALA A 16 26.05 22.61 -4.82
C ALA A 16 25.58 23.31 -6.11
N MET A 17 26.25 24.41 -6.47
CA MET A 17 26.23 24.96 -7.83
C MET A 17 27.15 24.12 -8.70
N ILE A 18 26.66 23.63 -9.85
CA ILE A 18 27.41 22.74 -10.73
C ILE A 18 27.81 23.38 -12.07
N ASP A 19 27.80 24.71 -12.15
CA ASP A 19 28.06 25.50 -13.37
C ASP A 19 29.31 25.03 -14.17
N LYS A 20 30.36 24.56 -13.47
CA LYS A 20 31.62 24.08 -14.07
C LYS A 20 31.56 22.66 -14.65
N HIS A 21 30.50 21.92 -14.37
CA HIS A 21 30.25 20.55 -14.81
C HIS A 21 28.96 20.44 -15.63
N SER A 22 28.35 21.58 -15.95
CA SER A 22 27.11 21.68 -16.70
C SER A 22 27.28 21.25 -18.16
N ALA A 23 26.33 20.48 -18.67
CA ALA A 23 26.20 20.19 -20.10
C ALA A 23 25.59 21.37 -20.88
N LEU A 24 24.96 22.32 -20.18
CA LEU A 24 24.25 23.48 -20.72
C LEU A 24 24.76 24.77 -20.07
N PRO A 25 25.93 25.29 -20.49
CA PRO A 25 26.66 26.35 -19.79
C PRO A 25 25.95 27.72 -19.74
N GLN A 26 24.78 27.86 -20.37
CA GLN A 26 23.95 29.07 -20.34
C GLN A 26 22.83 28.99 -19.30
N GLN A 27 22.63 27.84 -18.66
CA GLN A 27 21.61 27.62 -17.65
C GLN A 27 22.25 27.52 -16.26
N GLN A 28 21.61 28.10 -15.26
CA GLN A 28 21.99 27.86 -13.86
C GLN A 28 21.45 26.50 -13.43
N GLU A 29 22.37 25.59 -13.14
CA GLU A 29 22.04 24.24 -12.69
C GLU A 29 22.35 24.09 -11.20
N ILE A 30 21.35 23.62 -10.45
CA ILE A 30 21.43 23.41 -9.01
C ILE A 30 21.25 21.92 -8.73
N LEU A 31 22.16 21.34 -7.94
CA LEU A 31 22.02 19.96 -7.48
C LEU A 31 21.16 19.92 -6.21
N PHE A 32 20.11 19.08 -6.24
CA PHE A 32 19.25 18.80 -5.09
C PHE A 32 19.46 17.38 -4.56
N THR A 33 19.16 17.15 -3.28
CA THR A 33 19.18 15.81 -2.69
C THR A 33 17.91 15.04 -3.06
N MET A 34 17.96 13.70 -3.13
CA MET A 34 16.78 12.87 -3.46
C MET A 34 15.58 13.01 -2.51
N HIS A 35 15.73 13.69 -1.37
CA HIS A 35 14.68 13.89 -0.38
C HIS A 35 13.98 15.26 -0.48
N SER A 36 14.22 16.01 -1.55
CA SER A 36 13.58 17.30 -1.78
C SER A 36 12.23 17.10 -2.48
N VAL A 37 11.18 17.67 -1.90
CA VAL A 37 9.84 17.73 -2.51
C VAL A 37 9.69 19.07 -3.21
N PHE A 38 9.18 19.04 -4.44
CA PHE A 38 8.89 20.22 -5.24
C PHE A 38 7.42 20.25 -5.61
N GLY A 39 6.79 21.40 -5.43
CA GLY A 39 5.48 21.67 -6.01
C GLY A 39 5.66 22.08 -7.47
N ILE A 40 4.90 21.46 -8.37
CA ILE A 40 4.81 21.93 -9.75
C ILE A 40 3.86 23.13 -9.77
N VAL A 41 4.39 24.30 -10.13
CA VAL A 41 3.62 25.55 -10.21
C VAL A 41 2.98 25.66 -11.58
N GLU A 42 3.77 25.45 -12.64
CA GLU A 42 3.32 25.62 -14.01
C GLU A 42 4.10 24.67 -14.94
N ILE A 43 3.43 24.19 -15.99
CA ILE A 43 4.05 23.45 -17.09
C ILE A 43 3.69 24.19 -18.38
N THR A 44 4.68 24.75 -19.06
CA THR A 44 4.48 25.49 -20.31
C THR A 44 5.28 24.85 -21.43
N GLN A 45 4.76 24.89 -22.65
CA GLN A 45 5.49 24.41 -23.83
C GLN A 45 6.37 25.54 -24.35
N THR A 46 7.66 25.26 -24.58
CA THR A 46 8.57 26.32 -25.01
C THR A 46 8.20 26.82 -26.42
N PRO A 47 8.14 28.15 -26.64
CA PRO A 47 7.76 28.70 -27.95
C PRO A 47 8.74 28.34 -29.07
N SER A 48 10.00 28.09 -28.72
CA SER A 48 11.09 27.79 -29.66
C SER A 48 11.10 26.33 -30.12
N ASN A 49 10.47 25.40 -29.38
CA ASN A 49 10.47 23.99 -29.71
C ASN A 49 9.26 23.27 -29.11
N SER A 50 8.36 22.80 -29.96
CA SER A 50 7.15 22.05 -29.54
C SER A 50 7.43 20.70 -28.88
N ARG A 51 8.68 20.23 -28.85
CA ARG A 51 9.08 19.03 -28.11
C ARG A 51 9.66 19.34 -26.74
N LEU A 52 9.92 20.60 -26.40
CA LEU A 52 10.49 21.01 -25.14
C LEU A 52 9.42 21.67 -24.26
N TRP A 53 9.40 21.25 -23.00
CA TRP A 53 8.49 21.73 -21.96
C TRP A 53 9.31 22.35 -20.84
N GLU A 54 8.88 23.51 -20.36
CA GLU A 54 9.42 24.17 -19.19
C GLU A 54 8.50 23.89 -18.01
N VAL A 55 9.08 23.44 -16.90
CA VAL A 55 8.35 23.12 -15.67
C VAL A 55 8.85 24.05 -14.58
N GLN A 56 7.99 24.93 -14.09
CA GLN A 56 8.28 25.78 -12.94
C GLN A 56 8.05 25.00 -11.66
N LEU A 57 9.10 24.87 -10.86
CA LEU A 57 9.09 24.16 -9.58
C LEU A 57 9.29 25.15 -8.44
N THR A 58 8.56 24.95 -7.34
CA THR A 58 8.83 25.62 -6.06
C THR A 58 9.27 24.60 -5.03
N ILE A 59 10.25 24.96 -4.19
CA ILE A 59 10.64 24.13 -3.06
C ILE A 59 9.53 24.23 -2.01
N THR A 60 8.98 23.09 -1.60
CA THR A 60 8.03 23.04 -0.50
C THR A 60 8.78 22.99 0.82
N ASP A 61 8.39 23.79 1.81
CA ASP A 61 8.92 23.72 3.17
C ASP A 61 7.89 23.10 4.14
N GLU A 62 8.26 22.96 5.42
CA GLU A 62 7.38 22.38 6.44
C GLU A 62 6.09 23.19 6.69
N SER A 63 5.98 24.41 6.17
CA SER A 63 4.79 25.27 6.27
C SER A 63 3.82 25.12 5.10
N ASP A 64 4.17 24.34 4.07
CA ASP A 64 3.32 24.09 2.92
C ASP A 64 2.04 23.32 3.31
N LEU A 65 0.89 23.95 3.13
CA LEU A 65 -0.41 23.38 3.48
C LEU A 65 -0.78 22.15 2.63
N GLN A 66 -0.35 22.11 1.37
CA GLN A 66 -0.59 20.95 0.49
C GLN A 66 0.31 19.78 0.88
N LEU A 67 1.58 20.04 1.18
CA LEU A 67 2.50 19.01 1.65
C LEU A 67 2.05 18.45 3.00
N SER A 68 1.62 19.30 3.93
CA SER A 68 1.07 18.85 5.21
C SER A 68 -0.25 18.09 5.05
N THR A 69 -1.13 18.50 4.12
CA THR A 69 -2.36 17.75 3.78
C THR A 69 -2.03 16.37 3.21
N LEU A 70 -1.10 16.29 2.25
CA LEU A 70 -0.63 15.03 1.68
C LEU A 70 0.01 14.14 2.76
N THR A 71 0.86 14.73 3.61
CA THR A 71 1.51 14.03 4.72
C THR A 71 0.49 13.49 5.71
N ASN A 72 -0.54 14.26 6.05
CA ASN A 72 -1.62 13.82 6.94
C ASN A 72 -2.46 12.73 6.28
N ARG A 73 -2.75 12.83 4.99
CA ARG A 73 -3.46 11.80 4.24
C ARG A 73 -2.67 10.49 4.18
N ILE A 74 -1.37 10.56 3.91
CA ILE A 74 -0.48 9.39 3.97
C ILE A 74 -0.47 8.83 5.40
N LYS A 75 -0.37 9.67 6.44
CA LYS A 75 -0.43 9.21 7.84
C LYS A 75 -1.76 8.52 8.18
N GLU A 76 -2.89 9.03 7.68
CA GLU A 76 -4.23 8.45 7.86
C GLU A 76 -4.37 7.11 7.12
N GLU A 77 -3.91 7.05 5.87
CA GLU A 77 -3.95 5.83 5.05
C GLU A 77 -3.00 4.75 5.59
N VAL A 78 -1.92 5.17 6.23
CA VAL A 78 -0.87 4.31 6.78
C VAL A 78 -1.04 4.13 8.31
N GLN A 79 -2.25 4.28 8.87
CA GLN A 79 -2.49 3.95 10.28
C GLN A 79 -2.33 2.44 10.55
N GLY A 80 -1.74 2.07 11.71
CA GLY A 80 -1.50 0.67 12.09
C GLY A 80 -0.58 0.50 13.30
N SER A 81 -0.48 -0.73 13.83
CA SER A 81 0.13 -1.07 15.14
C SER A 81 1.66 -0.97 15.19
N ASN A 82 2.37 -1.04 14.06
CA ASN A 82 3.84 -0.98 14.02
C ASN A 82 4.34 -0.26 12.75
N GLY A 83 5.43 0.51 12.85
CA GLY A 83 6.05 1.25 11.73
C GLY A 83 6.47 0.37 10.55
N TRP A 84 6.78 -0.90 10.78
CA TRP A 84 7.10 -1.83 9.69
C TRP A 84 5.88 -2.24 8.85
N TYR A 85 4.73 -2.46 9.49
CA TYR A 85 3.48 -2.73 8.77
C TYR A 85 3.09 -1.53 7.90
N ARG A 86 3.24 -0.33 8.47
CA ARG A 86 3.02 0.95 7.78
C ARG A 86 3.88 1.06 6.51
N MET A 87 5.16 0.73 6.64
CA MET A 87 6.09 0.71 5.52
C MET A 87 5.66 -0.29 4.43
N GLY A 88 5.30 -1.52 4.82
CA GLY A 88 4.82 -2.52 3.86
C GLY A 88 3.57 -2.08 3.10
N LYS A 89 2.60 -1.48 3.79
CA LYS A 89 1.38 -0.95 3.15
C LYS A 89 1.70 0.18 2.17
N LEU A 90 2.61 1.08 2.52
CA LEU A 90 3.06 2.16 1.65
C LEU A 90 3.74 1.59 0.40
N MET A 91 4.62 0.59 0.55
CA MET A 91 5.26 -0.08 -0.58
C MET A 91 4.23 -0.68 -1.54
N LEU A 92 3.15 -1.29 -1.02
CA LEU A 92 2.04 -1.80 -1.84
C LEU A 92 1.32 -0.67 -2.60
N GLN A 93 1.03 0.46 -1.94
CA GLN A 93 0.35 1.60 -2.58
C GLN A 93 1.18 2.24 -3.71
N VAL A 94 2.50 2.27 -3.56
CA VAL A 94 3.43 2.83 -4.55
C VAL A 94 3.80 1.79 -5.63
N GLY A 95 3.35 0.53 -5.50
CA GLY A 95 3.58 -0.54 -6.47
C GLY A 95 4.91 -1.28 -6.31
N HIS A 96 5.63 -1.07 -5.21
CA HIS A 96 6.85 -1.79 -4.86
C HIS A 96 6.53 -3.15 -4.23
N PHE A 97 5.86 -4.02 -4.98
CA PHE A 97 5.35 -5.29 -4.46
C PHE A 97 6.44 -6.25 -3.98
N ASP A 98 7.55 -6.36 -4.71
CA ASP A 98 8.64 -7.28 -4.35
C ASP A 98 9.29 -6.87 -3.02
N GLN A 99 9.50 -5.56 -2.80
CA GLN A 99 10.03 -5.03 -1.55
C GLN A 99 9.04 -5.22 -0.39
N ALA A 100 7.73 -5.05 -0.65
CA ALA A 100 6.71 -5.32 0.34
C ALA A 100 6.70 -6.81 0.73
N GLU A 101 6.82 -7.71 -0.24
CA GLU A 101 6.88 -9.15 -0.02
C GLU A 101 8.11 -9.54 0.81
N GLU A 102 9.29 -9.03 0.48
CA GLU A 102 10.51 -9.24 1.26
C GLU A 102 10.36 -8.74 2.70
N LEU A 103 9.87 -7.52 2.89
CA LEU A 103 9.64 -6.95 4.21
C LEU A 103 8.69 -7.81 5.04
N TYR A 104 7.54 -8.21 4.47
CA TYR A 104 6.58 -9.05 5.18
C TYR A 104 7.13 -10.44 5.50
N ASN A 105 7.92 -11.04 4.61
CA ASN A 105 8.59 -12.31 4.86
C ASN A 105 9.65 -12.20 5.97
N GLU A 106 10.41 -11.10 6.02
CA GLU A 106 11.35 -10.83 7.12
C GLU A 106 10.61 -10.62 8.44
N LEU A 107 9.48 -9.88 8.43
CA LEU A 107 8.65 -9.71 9.63
C LEU A 107 8.14 -11.07 10.13
N LEU A 108 7.72 -11.97 9.25
CA LEU A 108 7.26 -13.31 9.65
C LEU A 108 8.34 -14.17 10.33
N LYS A 109 9.64 -13.90 10.09
CA LYS A 109 10.75 -14.58 10.78
C LYS A 109 10.95 -14.10 12.22
N GLY A 110 10.47 -12.90 12.54
CA GLY A 110 10.55 -12.32 13.88
C GLY A 110 9.58 -12.95 14.88
N ALA A 111 9.77 -12.65 16.16
CA ALA A 111 8.88 -13.07 17.24
C ALA A 111 7.63 -12.17 17.35
N PHE A 112 6.81 -12.13 16.29
CA PHE A 112 5.53 -11.43 16.29
C PHE A 112 4.42 -12.29 16.91
N ASP A 113 3.44 -11.64 17.52
CA ASP A 113 2.28 -12.35 18.06
C ASP A 113 1.39 -12.90 16.93
N ASP A 114 0.45 -13.78 17.29
CA ASP A 114 -0.48 -14.37 16.32
C ASP A 114 -1.34 -13.30 15.61
N ARG A 115 -1.69 -12.21 16.29
CA ARG A 115 -2.50 -11.13 15.71
C ARG A 115 -1.74 -10.38 14.61
N GLU A 116 -0.47 -10.09 14.83
CA GLU A 116 0.42 -9.45 13.88
C GLU A 116 0.70 -10.37 12.68
N ARG A 117 0.98 -11.66 12.93
CA ARG A 117 1.12 -12.66 11.86
C ARG A 117 -0.13 -12.76 11.01
N ALA A 118 -1.32 -12.81 11.63
CA ALA A 118 -2.58 -12.81 10.90
C ALA A 118 -2.71 -11.58 9.99
N HIS A 119 -2.32 -10.41 10.48
CA HIS A 119 -2.35 -9.21 9.66
C HIS A 119 -1.39 -9.29 8.47
N ILE A 120 -0.17 -9.76 8.67
CA ILE A 120 0.83 -9.91 7.59
C ILE A 120 0.34 -10.91 6.54
N TYR A 121 -0.22 -12.05 6.95
CA TYR A 121 -0.78 -13.03 6.01
C TYR A 121 -1.96 -12.48 5.23
N HIS A 122 -2.80 -11.63 5.82
CA HIS A 122 -3.86 -10.94 5.07
C HIS A 122 -3.27 -10.07 3.95
N GLN A 123 -2.24 -9.27 4.25
CA GLN A 123 -1.62 -8.37 3.27
C GLN A 123 -0.92 -9.15 2.14
N LEU A 124 -0.18 -10.21 2.49
CA LEU A 124 0.45 -11.08 1.51
C LEU A 124 -0.59 -11.77 0.60
N GLY A 125 -1.74 -12.19 1.16
CA GLY A 125 -2.84 -12.74 0.39
C GLY A 125 -3.43 -11.75 -0.61
N VAL A 126 -3.69 -10.51 -0.17
CA VAL A 126 -4.21 -9.42 -1.03
C VAL A 126 -3.22 -9.07 -2.14
N MET A 127 -1.95 -8.90 -1.78
CA MET A 127 -0.88 -8.58 -2.72
C MET A 127 -0.75 -9.66 -3.81
N ASN A 128 -0.65 -10.93 -3.42
CA ASN A 128 -0.51 -12.04 -4.36
C ASN A 128 -1.74 -12.18 -5.28
N TYR A 129 -2.94 -11.94 -4.74
CA TYR A 129 -4.17 -11.90 -5.54
C TYR A 129 -4.11 -10.82 -6.63
N HIS A 130 -3.70 -9.60 -6.29
CA HIS A 130 -3.57 -8.51 -7.26
C HIS A 130 -2.48 -8.74 -8.30
N GLN A 131 -1.44 -9.51 -7.95
CA GLN A 131 -0.39 -9.94 -8.88
C GLN A 131 -0.77 -11.15 -9.75
N GLY A 132 -1.96 -11.75 -9.55
CA GLY A 132 -2.38 -12.97 -10.24
C GLY A 132 -1.70 -14.24 -9.73
N LYS A 133 -0.93 -14.17 -8.64
CA LYS A 133 -0.31 -15.31 -7.94
C LYS A 133 -1.36 -15.99 -7.03
N TYR A 134 -2.37 -16.59 -7.66
CA TYR A 134 -3.56 -17.05 -6.94
C TYR A 134 -3.28 -18.19 -5.96
N GLN A 135 -2.41 -19.14 -6.30
CA GLN A 135 -2.05 -20.24 -5.41
C GLN A 135 -1.34 -19.75 -4.14
N GLU A 136 -0.47 -18.76 -4.27
CA GLU A 136 0.19 -18.09 -3.13
C GLU A 136 -0.83 -17.34 -2.27
N ALA A 137 -1.77 -16.64 -2.91
CA ALA A 137 -2.83 -15.92 -2.20
C ALA A 137 -3.68 -16.86 -1.34
N VAL A 138 -4.09 -18.02 -1.86
CA VAL A 138 -4.82 -19.05 -1.09
C VAL A 138 -3.99 -19.50 0.11
N LYS A 139 -2.71 -19.85 -0.08
CA LYS A 139 -1.83 -20.31 1.01
C LYS A 139 -1.76 -19.30 2.15
N PHE A 140 -1.65 -18.01 1.84
CA PHE A 140 -1.60 -16.97 2.87
C PHE A 140 -2.93 -16.78 3.58
N TYR A 141 -4.06 -16.81 2.87
CA TYR A 141 -5.38 -16.77 3.50
C TYR A 141 -5.69 -18.01 4.36
N GLU A 142 -5.20 -19.19 3.98
CA GLU A 142 -5.31 -20.40 4.80
C GLU A 142 -4.52 -20.30 6.10
N LYS A 143 -3.28 -19.77 6.04
CA LYS A 143 -2.48 -19.48 7.26
C LYS A 143 -3.16 -18.46 8.17
N LEU A 144 -3.81 -17.44 7.58
CA LEU A 144 -4.63 -16.48 8.31
C LEU A 144 -5.82 -17.16 9.01
N LEU A 145 -6.54 -18.03 8.30
CA LEU A 145 -7.64 -18.81 8.90
C LEU A 145 -7.15 -19.70 10.04
N GLU A 146 -6.00 -20.37 9.88
CA GLU A 146 -5.42 -21.21 10.92
C GLU A 146 -5.20 -20.42 12.21
N ILE A 147 -4.61 -19.22 12.12
CA ILE A 147 -4.41 -18.35 13.29
C ILE A 147 -5.75 -17.95 13.91
N LYS A 148 -6.69 -17.46 13.11
CA LYS A 148 -8.00 -17.02 13.62
C LYS A 148 -8.75 -18.15 14.33
N ARG A 149 -8.69 -19.37 13.80
CA ARG A 149 -9.35 -20.55 14.39
C ARG A 149 -8.70 -21.06 15.69
N LYS A 150 -7.50 -20.62 16.06
CA LYS A 150 -6.89 -20.97 17.35
C LYS A 150 -7.63 -20.34 18.53
N THR A 151 -8.18 -19.14 18.33
CA THR A 151 -8.77 -18.34 19.41
C THR A 151 -10.24 -18.02 19.20
N LEU A 152 -10.76 -18.22 17.99
CA LEU A 152 -12.14 -17.90 17.64
C LEU A 152 -12.98 -19.16 17.42
N PRO A 153 -14.27 -19.14 17.82
CA PRO A 153 -15.25 -20.16 17.44
C PRO A 153 -15.37 -20.31 15.91
N GLU A 154 -15.82 -21.48 15.44
CA GLU A 154 -15.94 -21.75 14.00
C GLU A 154 -16.99 -20.88 13.29
N ASP A 155 -17.95 -20.33 14.03
CA ASP A 155 -19.02 -19.44 13.57
C ASP A 155 -18.74 -17.95 13.83
N ASP A 156 -17.51 -17.60 14.22
CA ASP A 156 -17.14 -16.21 14.46
C ASP A 156 -17.24 -15.35 13.18
N ALA A 157 -17.95 -14.23 13.29
CA ALA A 157 -18.22 -13.32 12.17
C ALA A 157 -16.94 -12.81 11.46
N SER A 158 -15.80 -12.74 12.15
CA SER A 158 -14.53 -12.29 11.59
C SER A 158 -13.82 -13.32 10.70
N LEU A 159 -14.31 -14.57 10.66
CA LEU A 159 -13.85 -15.61 9.73
C LEU A 159 -14.44 -15.42 8.32
N ALA A 160 -15.68 -14.91 8.22
CA ALA A 160 -16.41 -14.80 6.95
C ALA A 160 -15.65 -14.00 5.86
N PRO A 161 -15.01 -12.85 6.14
CA PRO A 161 -14.24 -12.13 5.13
C PRO A 161 -13.11 -12.97 4.55
N THR A 162 -12.45 -13.78 5.36
CA THR A 162 -11.33 -14.63 4.92
C THR A 162 -11.81 -15.75 3.99
N TYR A 163 -12.93 -16.39 4.32
CA TYR A 163 -13.56 -17.37 3.42
C TYR A 163 -14.01 -16.72 2.11
N SER A 164 -14.60 -15.52 2.15
CA SER A 164 -14.94 -14.78 0.94
C SER A 164 -13.72 -14.47 0.07
N SER A 165 -12.59 -14.05 0.67
CA SER A 165 -11.35 -13.80 -0.08
C SER A 165 -10.81 -15.06 -0.75
N ILE A 166 -10.82 -16.21 -0.07
CA ILE A 166 -10.42 -17.50 -0.66
C ILE A 166 -11.38 -17.89 -1.80
N GLY A 167 -12.70 -17.71 -1.60
CA GLY A 167 -13.71 -17.95 -2.62
C GLY A 167 -13.45 -17.14 -3.89
N GLN A 168 -13.13 -15.86 -3.74
CA GLN A 168 -12.79 -14.96 -4.85
C GLN A 168 -11.52 -15.38 -5.58
N VAL A 169 -10.52 -15.86 -4.84
CA VAL A 169 -9.29 -16.37 -5.46
C VAL A 169 -9.59 -17.61 -6.30
N TYR A 170 -10.36 -18.57 -5.77
CA TYR A 170 -10.75 -19.77 -6.54
C TYR A 170 -11.64 -19.47 -7.74
N ASP A 171 -12.55 -18.51 -7.62
CA ASP A 171 -13.39 -18.05 -8.72
C ASP A 171 -12.55 -17.54 -9.90
N ASN A 172 -11.57 -16.67 -9.62
CA ASN A 172 -10.62 -16.19 -10.63
C ASN A 172 -9.72 -17.29 -11.21
N MET A 173 -9.51 -18.39 -10.48
CA MET A 173 -8.81 -19.57 -10.99
C MET A 173 -9.69 -20.48 -11.85
N GLY A 174 -11.00 -20.23 -11.94
CA GLY A 174 -11.97 -21.14 -12.58
C GLY A 174 -12.31 -22.38 -11.75
N GLU A 175 -11.92 -22.40 -10.47
CA GLU A 175 -12.14 -23.50 -9.53
C GLU A 175 -13.49 -23.33 -8.82
N TYR A 176 -14.56 -23.25 -9.61
CA TYR A 176 -15.89 -22.82 -9.17
C TYR A 176 -16.47 -23.63 -8.01
N SER A 177 -16.24 -24.95 -7.97
CA SER A 177 -16.70 -25.78 -6.85
C SER A 177 -16.07 -25.38 -5.52
N LYS A 178 -14.77 -25.04 -5.52
CA LYS A 178 -14.06 -24.57 -4.32
C LYS A 178 -14.47 -23.14 -3.96
N ALA A 179 -14.72 -22.31 -4.97
CA ALA A 179 -15.24 -20.96 -4.77
C ALA A 179 -16.61 -20.98 -4.06
N LEU A 180 -17.56 -21.78 -4.56
CA LEU A 180 -18.88 -21.96 -3.96
C LEU A 180 -18.81 -22.53 -2.55
N GLU A 181 -17.92 -23.48 -2.27
CA GLU A 181 -17.72 -23.99 -0.91
C GLU A 181 -17.29 -22.87 0.06
N CYS A 182 -16.33 -22.05 -0.36
CA CYS A 182 -15.82 -20.95 0.46
C CYS A 182 -16.86 -19.84 0.64
N TYR A 183 -17.56 -19.45 -0.42
CA TYR A 183 -18.64 -18.47 -0.34
C TYR A 183 -19.81 -18.98 0.52
N GLY A 184 -20.14 -20.26 0.43
CA GLY A 184 -21.15 -20.90 1.29
C GLY A 184 -20.78 -20.85 2.77
N LYS A 185 -19.51 -21.14 3.12
CA LYS A 185 -19.01 -20.99 4.51
C LYS A 185 -19.12 -19.55 5.00
N SER A 186 -18.71 -18.59 4.18
CA SER A 186 -18.83 -17.16 4.50
C SER A 186 -20.27 -16.73 4.72
N LEU A 187 -21.18 -17.14 3.84
CA LEU A 187 -22.61 -16.84 3.93
C LEU A 187 -23.21 -17.40 5.21
N LYS A 188 -22.95 -18.69 5.53
CA LYS A 188 -23.49 -19.33 6.74
C LYS A 188 -23.10 -18.59 8.02
N ILE A 189 -21.84 -18.14 8.12
CA ILE A 189 -21.36 -17.34 9.26
C ILE A 189 -22.09 -15.99 9.32
N LYS A 190 -22.29 -15.33 8.17
CA LYS A 190 -23.02 -14.06 8.09
C LYS A 190 -24.50 -14.21 8.45
N GLU A 191 -25.15 -15.30 8.06
CA GLU A 191 -26.56 -15.58 8.40
C GLU A 191 -26.78 -15.81 9.90
N ILE A 192 -25.77 -16.36 10.61
CA ILE A 192 -25.83 -16.52 12.07
C ILE A 192 -25.65 -15.17 12.78
N SER A 193 -24.77 -14.31 12.26
CA SER A 193 -24.33 -13.09 12.94
C SER A 193 -25.09 -11.82 12.55
N LEU A 194 -25.82 -11.81 11.43
CA LEU A 194 -26.46 -10.63 10.87
C LEU A 194 -27.97 -10.82 10.71
N PRO A 195 -28.77 -9.74 10.77
CA PRO A 195 -30.19 -9.81 10.49
C PRO A 195 -30.44 -10.17 9.01
N PRO A 196 -31.57 -10.81 8.67
CA PRO A 196 -31.85 -11.29 7.31
C PRO A 196 -31.85 -10.21 6.21
N ASN A 197 -32.03 -8.94 6.56
CA ASN A 197 -32.02 -7.80 5.63
C ASN A 197 -30.67 -7.08 5.56
N HIS A 198 -29.61 -7.63 6.13
CA HIS A 198 -28.30 -6.99 6.15
C HIS A 198 -27.67 -6.95 4.74
N PRO A 199 -27.16 -5.79 4.25
CA PRO A 199 -26.60 -5.65 2.91
C PRO A 199 -25.47 -6.66 2.57
N SER A 200 -24.65 -7.03 3.56
CA SER A 200 -23.59 -8.03 3.40
C SER A 200 -24.08 -9.42 2.96
N LEU A 201 -25.34 -9.78 3.23
CA LEU A 201 -25.95 -11.02 2.74
C LEU A 201 -26.18 -10.93 1.23
N ALA A 202 -26.70 -9.79 0.73
CA ALA A 202 -26.86 -9.54 -0.70
C ALA A 202 -25.54 -9.64 -1.47
N SER A 203 -24.44 -9.08 -0.93
CA SER A 203 -23.11 -9.23 -1.52
C SER A 203 -22.67 -10.71 -1.60
N SER A 204 -23.00 -11.50 -0.58
CA SER A 204 -22.64 -12.93 -0.54
C SER A 204 -23.44 -13.73 -1.57
N TYR A 205 -24.74 -13.48 -1.70
CA TYR A 205 -25.57 -14.08 -2.76
C TYR A 205 -25.10 -13.65 -4.16
N SER A 206 -24.69 -12.40 -4.33
CA SER A 206 -24.12 -11.90 -5.58
C SER A 206 -22.83 -12.63 -5.95
N CYS A 207 -21.93 -12.86 -4.99
CA CYS A 207 -20.73 -13.66 -5.22
C CYS A 207 -21.08 -15.11 -5.61
N ILE A 208 -22.04 -15.73 -4.93
CA ILE A 208 -22.46 -17.10 -5.25
C ILE A 208 -23.13 -17.20 -6.62
N GLY A 209 -23.98 -16.24 -6.97
CA GLY A 209 -24.69 -16.23 -8.26
C GLY A 209 -23.83 -15.78 -9.44
N GLY A 210 -22.66 -15.19 -9.19
CA GLY A 210 -21.68 -14.80 -10.21
C GLY A 210 -20.69 -15.90 -10.60
N VAL A 211 -20.55 -16.93 -9.76
CA VAL A 211 -19.79 -18.16 -10.02
C VAL A 211 -20.58 -19.09 -10.94
#